data_AF-A0A235EW65-F1
#
_entry.id   AF-A0A235EW65-F1
#
_cell.length_a   1.000
_cell.length_b   1.000
_cell.length_c   1.000
_cell.angle_alpha   90.00
_cell.angle_beta   90.00
_cell.angle_gamma   90.00
#
_symmetry.space_group_name_H-M   'P 1'
#
loop_
_entity.id
_entity.type
_entity.pdbx_description
1 polymer ?
#
loop_
_entity_poly.entity_id
_entity_poly.type
_entity_poly.pdbx_seq_one_letter_code
_entity_poly.pdbx_strand_id
1 'polypeptide(L)'
;MNIVRRALVALLVTVAALIGSLAPTVATAADLTNYGENKTLDALFRGQTLSAPASWHLGLYTDTCTDAGPGTEVSTSGTAYARQAVAASLTAWAGTQSAGSTTASTGTTGTTSNNAVISCPESTAAWGTIQSVGFNDASTAGNRWICINLSAPFAVSGAGITVKFNAGTLTFQIDN
;
A
#
# COMPACT_ATOMS: atom_id res chain seq x y z
N MET A 1 -62.70 8.44 -5.50
CA MET A 1 -61.74 9.58 -5.45
C MET A 1 -60.74 9.45 -4.28
N ASN A 2 -60.12 8.28 -4.06
CA ASN A 2 -59.15 8.08 -2.94
C ASN A 2 -57.99 7.11 -3.26
N ILE A 3 -57.75 6.80 -4.54
CA ILE A 3 -56.65 5.90 -4.96
C ILE A 3 -55.51 6.68 -5.67
N VAL A 4 -55.76 7.92 -6.10
CA VAL A 4 -54.77 8.74 -6.85
C VAL A 4 -53.96 9.68 -5.94
N ARG A 5 -54.36 9.87 -4.67
CA ARG A 5 -53.66 10.75 -3.71
C ARG A 5 -52.58 10.07 -2.85
N ARG A 6 -52.34 8.77 -3.02
CA ARG A 6 -51.23 8.05 -2.35
C ARG A 6 -49.98 7.92 -3.21
N ALA A 7 -50.00 8.45 -4.44
CA ALA A 7 -48.92 8.30 -5.41
C ALA A 7 -47.92 9.48 -5.45
N LEU A 8 -47.89 10.37 -4.44
CA LEU A 8 -47.16 11.64 -4.58
C LEU A 8 -46.38 12.12 -3.35
N VAL A 9 -46.03 11.26 -2.39
CA VAL A 9 -45.09 11.63 -1.33
C VAL A 9 -44.02 10.56 -1.16
N ALA A 10 -42.77 11.00 -1.32
CA ALA A 10 -41.51 10.31 -1.01
C ALA A 10 -41.01 9.27 -2.04
N LEU A 11 -40.77 9.74 -3.26
CA LEU A 11 -39.52 9.41 -3.95
C LEU A 11 -38.38 10.10 -3.18
N LEU A 12 -37.74 9.41 -2.24
CA LEU A 12 -36.42 9.80 -1.74
C LEU A 12 -35.52 8.57 -1.67
N VAL A 13 -34.58 8.59 -2.59
CA VAL A 13 -33.38 7.76 -2.70
C VAL A 13 -32.64 7.76 -1.35
N THR A 14 -32.46 6.59 -0.77
CA THR A 14 -31.20 6.25 -0.10
C THR A 14 -30.87 4.80 -0.41
N VAL A 15 -30.19 4.60 -1.54
CA VAL A 15 -29.20 3.53 -1.65
C VAL A 15 -28.17 3.87 -0.57
N ALA A 16 -28.29 3.25 0.59
CA ALA A 16 -27.21 3.24 1.56
C ALA A 16 -26.08 2.44 0.92
N ALA A 17 -25.22 3.14 0.19
CA ALA A 17 -23.92 2.64 -0.20
C ALA A 17 -23.28 2.17 1.11
N LEU A 18 -23.09 0.86 1.21
CA LEU A 18 -22.34 0.25 2.28
C LEU A 18 -20.91 0.78 2.15
N ILE A 19 -20.63 1.89 2.83
CA ILE A 19 -19.27 2.39 3.03
C ILE A 19 -18.62 1.39 3.96
N GLY A 20 -18.17 0.28 3.39
CA GLY A 20 -17.25 -0.64 4.02
C GLY A 20 -15.89 0.02 4.10
N SER A 21 -15.74 1.03 4.96
CA SER A 21 -14.42 1.49 5.39
C SER A 21 -13.91 0.50 6.44
N LEU A 22 -13.46 -0.66 5.98
CA LEU A 22 -12.56 -1.48 6.77
C LEU A 22 -11.22 -0.76 6.76
N ALA A 23 -10.83 -0.19 7.90
CA ALA A 23 -9.43 0.07 8.15
C ALA A 23 -8.72 -1.29 8.08
N PRO A 24 -7.73 -1.49 7.19
CA PRO A 24 -7.04 -2.77 7.13
C PRO A 24 -6.41 -3.05 8.49
N THR A 25 -6.78 -4.16 9.10
CA THR A 25 -6.09 -4.71 10.27
C THR A 25 -4.68 -5.10 9.83
N VAL A 26 -3.69 -4.78 10.66
CA VAL A 26 -2.25 -5.00 10.48
C VAL A 26 -1.93 -6.33 9.78
N ALA A 27 -1.14 -6.26 8.72
CA ALA A 27 -0.60 -7.42 8.04
C ALA A 27 0.74 -7.84 8.67
N THR A 28 0.96 -9.15 8.82
CA THR A 28 2.05 -9.72 9.65
C THR A 28 2.98 -10.67 8.87
N ALA A 29 3.16 -10.46 7.56
CA ALA A 29 4.21 -11.12 6.79
C ALA A 29 4.75 -10.12 5.77
N ALA A 30 5.81 -9.42 6.17
CA ALA A 30 6.47 -8.40 5.38
C ALA A 30 7.93 -8.79 5.25
N ASP A 31 8.36 -9.07 4.02
CA ASP A 31 9.63 -9.70 3.74
C ASP A 31 10.47 -8.80 2.83
N LEU A 32 11.78 -8.76 3.10
CA LEU A 32 12.72 -8.28 2.12
C LEU A 32 12.74 -9.29 0.96
N THR A 33 12.70 -8.79 -0.27
CA THR A 33 12.98 -9.66 -1.42
C THR A 33 14.47 -10.01 -1.43
N ASN A 34 14.87 -11.04 -2.20
CA ASN A 34 16.29 -11.34 -2.43
C ASN A 34 17.11 -10.10 -2.84
N TYR A 35 16.50 -9.14 -3.55
CA TYR A 35 17.17 -7.89 -3.90
C TYR A 35 17.39 -7.01 -2.65
N GLY A 36 16.34 -6.79 -1.86
CA GLY A 36 16.42 -6.01 -0.63
C GLY A 36 17.39 -6.60 0.40
N GLU A 37 17.38 -7.92 0.55
CA GLU A 37 18.31 -8.66 1.42
C GLU A 37 19.77 -8.46 1.00
N ASN A 38 20.08 -8.69 -0.28
CA ASN A 38 21.43 -8.52 -0.81
C ASN A 38 21.93 -7.08 -0.63
N LYS A 39 21.10 -6.08 -0.93
CA LYS A 39 21.45 -4.66 -0.76
C LYS A 39 21.70 -4.32 0.71
N THR A 40 20.88 -4.86 1.61
CA THR A 40 21.02 -4.65 3.06
C THR A 40 22.30 -5.30 3.58
N LEU A 41 22.58 -6.55 3.19
CA LEU A 41 23.79 -7.27 3.56
C LEU A 41 25.07 -6.61 3.01
N ASP A 42 25.06 -6.22 1.74
CA ASP A 42 26.20 -5.55 1.10
C ASP A 42 26.51 -4.21 1.81
N ALA A 43 25.48 -3.47 2.21
CA ALA A 43 25.65 -2.22 2.93
C ALA A 43 26.16 -2.42 4.36
N LEU A 44 25.58 -3.36 5.10
CA LEU A 44 25.89 -3.57 6.51
C LEU A 44 27.25 -4.25 6.73
N PHE A 45 27.58 -5.26 5.92
CA PHE A 45 28.74 -6.12 6.16
C PHE A 45 29.86 -5.94 5.14
N ARG A 46 29.56 -5.41 3.94
CA ARG A 46 30.51 -5.39 2.82
C ARG A 46 30.91 -3.99 2.38
N GLY A 47 30.57 -2.99 3.20
CA GLY A 47 30.98 -1.60 3.02
C GLY A 47 30.47 -0.97 1.72
N GLN A 48 29.41 -1.52 1.12
CA GLN A 48 28.81 -0.94 -0.08
C GLN A 48 27.83 0.16 0.31
N THR A 49 27.59 1.11 -0.58
CA THR A 49 26.49 2.06 -0.39
C THR A 49 25.16 1.33 -0.58
N LEU A 50 24.22 1.48 0.37
CA LEU A 50 22.89 0.87 0.26
C LEU A 50 22.19 1.30 -1.03
N SER A 51 22.34 2.56 -1.43
CA SER A 51 21.71 3.15 -2.62
C SER A 51 20.19 2.94 -2.65
N ALA A 52 19.54 3.06 -1.48
CA ALA A 52 18.09 3.12 -1.39
C ALA A 52 17.58 4.39 -2.11
N PRO A 53 16.38 4.36 -2.73
CA PRO A 53 15.86 5.48 -3.48
C PRO A 53 15.50 6.65 -2.55
N ALA A 54 15.61 7.89 -3.04
CA ALA A 54 15.15 9.07 -2.31
C ALA A 54 13.62 9.10 -2.11
N SER A 55 12.88 8.32 -2.92
CA SER A 55 11.46 8.07 -2.77
C SER A 55 11.15 6.61 -3.07
N TRP A 56 10.42 5.97 -2.17
CA TRP A 56 9.86 4.65 -2.45
C TRP A 56 8.68 4.77 -3.39
N HIS A 57 8.59 3.87 -4.36
CA HIS A 57 7.47 3.78 -5.29
C HIS A 57 6.60 2.59 -4.91
N LEU A 58 5.52 2.86 -4.18
CA LEU A 58 4.61 1.85 -3.67
C LEU A 58 3.73 1.33 -4.80
N GLY A 59 3.95 0.07 -5.17
CA GLY A 59 3.17 -0.65 -6.15
C GLY A 59 2.16 -1.60 -5.52
N LEU A 60 1.08 -1.87 -6.24
CA LEU A 60 0.06 -2.86 -5.89
C LEU A 60 0.23 -4.10 -6.76
N TYR A 61 0.09 -5.27 -6.15
CA TYR A 61 0.39 -6.55 -6.77
C TYR A 61 -0.78 -7.52 -6.62
N THR A 62 -1.03 -8.32 -7.65
CA THR A 62 -2.11 -9.32 -7.65
C THR A 62 -1.68 -10.68 -7.13
N ASP A 63 -0.41 -10.83 -6.76
CA ASP A 63 0.15 -11.98 -6.06
C ASP A 63 0.56 -11.64 -4.61
N THR A 64 0.64 -12.69 -3.80
CA THR A 64 1.18 -12.62 -2.44
C THR A 64 2.70 -12.53 -2.47
N CYS A 65 3.30 -12.14 -1.35
CA CYS A 65 4.75 -12.10 -1.21
C CYS A 65 5.41 -13.45 -1.48
N THR A 66 6.48 -13.36 -2.26
CA THR A 66 7.48 -14.41 -2.46
C THR A 66 8.84 -13.74 -2.41
N ASP A 67 9.82 -14.39 -1.78
CA ASP A 67 11.19 -13.85 -1.71
C ASP A 67 11.86 -13.84 -3.09
N ALA A 68 11.35 -14.70 -3.99
CA ALA A 68 11.79 -14.84 -5.37
C ALA A 68 10.94 -14.00 -6.33
N GLY A 69 11.59 -13.12 -7.09
CA GLY A 69 11.01 -12.40 -8.23
C GLY A 69 10.32 -11.06 -7.89
N PRO A 70 10.00 -10.24 -8.91
CA PRO A 70 9.41 -8.92 -8.71
C PRO A 70 7.91 -8.96 -8.34
N GLY A 71 7.24 -10.10 -8.51
CA GLY A 71 5.79 -10.25 -8.41
C GLY A 71 5.03 -9.75 -9.65
N THR A 72 3.71 -9.86 -9.60
CA THR A 72 2.77 -9.48 -10.67
C THR A 72 2.11 -8.16 -10.32
N GLU A 73 2.70 -7.07 -10.79
CA GLU A 73 2.17 -5.73 -10.57
C GLU A 73 0.87 -5.50 -11.35
N VAL A 74 -0.03 -4.69 -10.80
CA VAL A 74 -1.19 -4.18 -11.51
C VAL A 74 -0.77 -3.52 -12.83
N SER A 75 -1.47 -3.85 -13.92
CA SER A 75 -1.24 -3.24 -15.23
C SER A 75 -1.49 -1.73 -15.16
N THR A 76 -0.60 -0.93 -15.74
CA THR A 76 -0.78 0.51 -15.96
C THR A 76 -1.57 0.82 -17.24
N SER A 77 -1.72 -0.17 -18.13
CA SER A 77 -2.36 0.02 -19.44
C SER A 77 -3.88 0.07 -19.31
N GLY A 78 -4.46 1.25 -19.57
CA GLY A 78 -5.92 1.45 -19.59
C GLY A 78 -6.61 1.48 -18.21
N THR A 79 -5.84 1.51 -17.12
CA THR A 79 -6.36 1.34 -15.74
C THR A 79 -6.24 2.58 -14.86
N ALA A 80 -5.48 3.60 -15.30
CA ALA A 80 -5.03 4.76 -14.52
C ALA A 80 -4.17 4.42 -13.28
N TYR A 81 -3.82 3.15 -13.09
CA TYR A 81 -2.93 2.73 -12.01
C TYR A 81 -1.52 3.30 -12.22
N ALA A 82 -0.95 3.82 -11.13
CA ALA A 82 0.44 4.24 -11.05
C ALA A 82 0.96 4.02 -9.61
N ARG A 83 2.26 3.70 -9.49
CA ARG A 83 2.92 3.58 -8.19
C ARG A 83 2.87 4.92 -7.44
N GLN A 84 2.68 4.86 -6.13
CA GLN A 84 2.69 6.05 -5.28
C GLN A 84 4.10 6.37 -4.83
N ALA A 85 4.60 7.55 -5.20
CA ALA A 85 5.89 8.04 -4.72
C ALA A 85 5.75 8.58 -3.30
N VAL A 86 6.51 8.01 -2.36
CA VAL A 86 6.57 8.43 -0.97
C VAL A 86 8.03 8.70 -0.62
N ALA A 87 8.33 9.94 -0.23
CA ALA A 87 9.69 10.35 0.12
C ALA A 87 10.27 9.45 1.22
N ALA A 88 11.55 9.11 1.13
CA ALA A 88 12.30 8.46 2.20
C ALA A 88 12.71 9.51 3.24
N SER A 89 11.74 10.01 4.02
CA SER A 89 11.93 11.07 5.00
C SER A 89 11.35 10.72 6.36
N LEU A 90 11.85 11.41 7.40
CA LEU A 90 11.33 11.30 8.77
C LEU A 90 9.85 11.69 8.87
N THR A 91 9.37 12.57 7.99
CA THR A 91 7.96 12.97 7.97
C THR A 91 7.05 11.95 7.29
N ALA A 92 7.59 11.12 6.39
CA ALA A 92 6.81 10.15 5.64
C ALA A 92 6.77 8.77 6.32
N TRP A 93 7.85 8.39 7.03
CA TRP A 93 7.99 7.07 7.66
C TRP A 93 8.36 7.22 9.14
N ALA A 94 7.63 6.49 9.98
CA ALA A 94 7.85 6.48 11.42
C ALA A 94 9.21 5.86 11.78
N GLY A 95 9.87 6.40 12.79
CA GLY A 95 10.97 5.73 13.48
C GLY A 95 10.47 4.58 14.38
N THR A 96 11.39 3.71 14.79
CA THR A 96 11.09 2.45 15.53
C THR A 96 10.58 2.65 16.96
N GLN A 97 10.50 3.88 17.45
CA GLN A 97 10.05 4.23 18.80
C GLN A 97 8.52 4.35 18.93
N SER A 98 7.82 4.71 17.86
CA SER A 98 6.35 4.79 17.82
C SER A 98 5.83 5.15 16.42
N ALA A 99 4.63 4.69 16.09
CA ALA A 99 3.90 5.13 14.90
C ALA A 99 3.67 6.66 14.92
N GLY A 100 3.81 7.30 13.76
CA GLY A 100 3.67 8.77 13.64
C GLY A 100 4.91 9.57 14.07
N SER A 101 5.97 8.92 14.56
CA SER A 101 7.20 9.62 14.96
C SER A 101 7.94 10.22 13.76
N THR A 102 8.62 11.34 13.99
CA THR A 102 9.30 12.14 12.94
C THR A 102 10.76 12.43 13.26
N THR A 103 11.36 11.62 14.12
CA THR A 103 12.78 11.65 14.47
C THR A 103 13.45 10.33 14.07
N ALA A 104 14.79 10.34 13.95
CA ALA A 104 15.55 9.14 13.64
C ALA A 104 15.26 8.01 14.64
N SER A 105 15.30 6.77 14.16
CA SER A 105 14.97 5.57 14.92
C SER A 105 15.79 5.44 16.20
N THR A 106 15.11 5.25 17.32
CA THR A 106 15.71 5.03 18.65
C THR A 106 15.00 3.93 19.46
N GLY A 107 13.92 3.37 18.91
CA GLY A 107 13.14 2.32 19.57
C GLY A 107 13.66 0.93 19.30
N THR A 108 12.97 -0.05 19.89
CA THR A 108 13.38 -1.46 19.95
C THR A 108 12.49 -2.39 19.13
N THR A 109 11.54 -1.85 18.36
CA THR A 109 10.53 -2.67 17.67
C THR A 109 10.98 -3.16 16.30
N GLY A 110 12.01 -2.55 15.70
CA GLY A 110 12.38 -2.77 14.31
C GLY A 110 11.29 -2.41 13.28
N THR A 111 10.16 -1.83 13.71
CA THR A 111 8.99 -1.54 12.88
C THR A 111 8.96 -0.09 12.42
N THR A 112 8.60 0.13 11.16
CA THR A 112 8.21 1.44 10.61
C THR A 112 6.79 1.40 10.08
N SER A 113 6.18 2.58 9.92
CA SER A 113 4.86 2.75 9.32
C SER A 113 4.78 4.04 8.52
N ASN A 114 3.87 4.13 7.54
CA ASN A 114 3.58 5.40 6.88
C ASN A 114 2.97 6.44 7.85
N ASN A 115 3.47 7.67 7.84
CA ASN A 115 2.98 8.75 8.72
C ASN A 115 1.79 9.54 8.14
N ALA A 116 1.57 9.44 6.82
CA ALA A 116 0.49 10.12 6.12
C ALA A 116 -0.34 9.12 5.31
N VAL A 117 -1.56 9.52 4.94
CA VAL A 117 -2.40 8.74 4.03
C VAL A 117 -1.71 8.63 2.67
N ILE A 118 -1.62 7.40 2.15
CA ILE A 118 -1.14 7.14 0.80
C ILE A 118 -2.35 6.70 -0.02
N SER A 119 -2.66 7.43 -1.09
CA SER A 119 -3.83 7.17 -1.94
C SER A 119 -3.40 6.94 -3.38
N CYS A 120 -3.81 5.83 -3.97
CA CYS A 120 -3.69 5.62 -5.40
C CYS A 120 -4.67 6.53 -6.17
N PRO A 121 -4.47 6.72 -7.49
CA PRO A 121 -5.49 7.29 -8.36
C PRO A 121 -6.79 6.47 -8.28
N GLU A 122 -7.92 7.12 -8.55
CA GLU A 122 -9.16 6.38 -8.76
C GLU A 122 -9.04 5.47 -9.98
N SER A 123 -9.49 4.22 -9.85
CA SER A 123 -9.45 3.26 -10.94
C SER A 123 -10.34 3.71 -12.10
N THR A 124 -9.86 3.57 -13.34
CA THR A 124 -10.69 3.75 -14.55
C THR A 124 -11.14 2.43 -15.17
N ALA A 125 -10.59 1.31 -14.69
CA ALA A 125 -10.91 -0.05 -15.08
C ALA A 125 -10.55 -1.01 -13.93
N ALA A 126 -10.87 -2.30 -14.05
CA ALA A 126 -10.47 -3.30 -13.07
C ALA A 126 -8.94 -3.42 -12.97
N TRP A 127 -8.41 -3.53 -11.74
CA TRP A 127 -7.00 -3.83 -11.47
C TRP A 127 -6.78 -5.29 -11.06
N GLY A 128 -7.87 -6.03 -10.85
CA GLY A 128 -7.84 -7.39 -10.30
C GLY A 128 -7.95 -7.39 -8.78
N THR A 129 -7.56 -8.51 -8.16
CA THR A 129 -7.52 -8.66 -6.70
C THR A 129 -6.12 -8.37 -6.20
N ILE A 130 -5.98 -7.27 -5.46
CA ILE A 130 -4.72 -6.88 -4.85
C ILE A 130 -4.47 -7.78 -3.65
N GLN A 131 -3.26 -8.33 -3.57
CA GLN A 131 -2.84 -9.25 -2.52
C GLN A 131 -1.60 -8.76 -1.76
N SER A 132 -0.75 -7.92 -2.37
CA SER A 132 0.40 -7.36 -1.69
C SER A 132 0.76 -5.95 -2.16
N VAL A 133 1.58 -5.27 -1.36
CA VAL A 133 2.19 -3.96 -1.65
C VAL A 133 3.69 -4.17 -1.82
N GLY A 134 4.30 -3.50 -2.80
CA GLY A 134 5.74 -3.55 -3.04
C GLY A 134 6.38 -2.19 -2.94
N PHE A 135 7.54 -2.12 -2.28
CA PHE A 135 8.37 -0.92 -2.24
C PHE A 135 9.40 -1.03 -3.36
N ASN A 136 9.25 -0.19 -4.38
CA ASN A 136 10.12 -0.20 -5.55
C ASN A 136 11.07 0.99 -5.58
N ASP A 137 12.22 0.83 -6.23
CA ASP A 137 13.23 1.87 -6.42
C ASP A 137 13.02 2.78 -7.63
N ALA A 138 12.00 2.50 -8.46
CA ALA A 138 11.66 3.31 -9.63
C ALA A 138 10.13 3.48 -9.79
N SER A 139 9.70 4.53 -10.48
CA SER A 139 8.28 4.82 -10.75
C SER A 139 7.61 3.79 -11.66
N THR A 140 8.39 3.12 -12.49
CA THR A 140 8.00 2.01 -13.37
C THR A 140 9.18 1.05 -13.51
N ALA A 141 8.94 -0.25 -13.73
CA ALA A 141 9.98 -1.27 -13.74
C ALA A 141 10.79 -1.28 -12.41
N GLY A 142 12.13 -1.22 -12.46
CA GLY A 142 12.99 -1.20 -11.27
C GLY A 142 12.97 -2.51 -10.49
N ASN A 143 13.42 -2.45 -9.24
CA ASN A 143 13.48 -3.58 -8.33
C ASN A 143 12.52 -3.37 -7.16
N ARG A 144 11.82 -4.43 -6.78
CA ARG A 144 11.03 -4.49 -5.54
C ARG A 144 11.95 -4.91 -4.40
N TRP A 145 12.03 -4.11 -3.35
CA TRP A 145 12.90 -4.36 -2.19
C TRP A 145 12.15 -4.99 -1.03
N ILE A 146 10.93 -4.49 -0.78
CA ILE A 146 10.07 -4.95 0.32
C ILE A 146 8.76 -5.44 -0.30
N CYS A 147 8.27 -6.56 0.21
CA CYS A 147 6.92 -7.05 -0.03
C CYS A 147 6.12 -7.07 1.26
N ILE A 148 4.88 -6.59 1.23
CA ILE A 148 3.96 -6.65 2.36
C ILE A 148 2.67 -7.28 1.88
N ASN A 149 2.32 -8.47 2.39
CA ASN A 149 1.01 -9.07 2.11
C ASN A 149 -0.11 -8.21 2.68
N LEU A 150 -1.26 -8.14 2.01
CA LEU A 150 -2.46 -7.59 2.63
C LEU A 150 -3.05 -8.64 3.59
N SER A 151 -3.56 -8.19 4.73
CA SER A 151 -4.25 -9.08 5.69
C SER A 151 -5.56 -9.65 5.12
N ALA A 152 -6.15 -8.94 4.14
CA ALA A 152 -7.26 -9.42 3.32
C ALA A 152 -7.05 -8.96 1.87
N PRO A 153 -7.22 -9.86 0.87
CA PRO A 153 -7.20 -9.47 -0.53
C PRO A 153 -8.26 -8.40 -0.84
N PHE A 154 -7.91 -7.43 -1.68
CA PHE A 154 -8.78 -6.31 -2.02
C PHE A 154 -9.10 -6.29 -3.51
N ALA A 155 -10.36 -6.52 -3.86
CA ALA A 155 -10.80 -6.53 -5.26
C ALA A 155 -11.04 -5.11 -5.79
N VAL A 156 -10.29 -4.72 -6.82
CA VAL A 156 -10.57 -3.54 -7.65
C VAL A 156 -11.23 -4.04 -8.93
N SER A 157 -12.54 -4.22 -8.87
CA SER A 157 -13.33 -4.91 -9.91
C SER A 157 -13.78 -4.02 -11.07
N GLY A 158 -13.55 -2.71 -11.01
CA GLY A 158 -14.00 -1.75 -12.02
C GLY A 158 -13.52 -0.34 -11.73
N ALA A 159 -14.14 0.63 -12.41
CA ALA A 159 -13.85 2.05 -12.22
C ALA A 159 -14.45 2.62 -10.92
N GLY A 160 -13.93 3.75 -10.44
CA GLY A 160 -14.47 4.47 -9.29
C GLY A 160 -14.00 3.94 -7.92
N ILE A 161 -12.96 3.09 -7.90
CA ILE A 161 -12.41 2.51 -6.67
C ILE A 161 -11.07 3.18 -6.37
N THR A 162 -10.92 3.72 -5.16
CA THR A 162 -9.66 4.26 -4.67
C THR A 162 -9.07 3.33 -3.62
N VAL A 163 -7.88 2.79 -3.91
CA VAL A 163 -7.07 2.08 -2.91
C VAL A 163 -6.29 3.11 -2.09
N LYS A 164 -6.36 3.02 -0.77
CA LYS A 164 -5.60 3.89 0.14
C LYS A 164 -5.10 3.14 1.37
N PHE A 165 -3.98 3.60 1.90
CA PHE A 165 -3.42 3.21 3.18
C PHE A 165 -3.52 4.41 4.11
N ASN A 166 -4.27 4.26 5.21
CA ASN A 166 -4.34 5.32 6.22
C ASN A 166 -2.98 5.43 6.94
N ALA A 167 -2.74 6.55 7.62
CA ALA A 167 -1.55 6.68 8.44
C ALA A 167 -1.46 5.52 9.46
N GLY A 168 -0.26 4.94 9.59
CA GLY A 168 0.03 3.85 10.51
C GLY A 168 -0.37 2.45 10.04
N THR A 169 -1.02 2.30 8.87
CA THR A 169 -1.54 0.97 8.45
C THR A 169 -0.57 0.16 7.59
N LEU A 170 0.33 0.81 6.86
CA LEU A 170 1.34 0.13 6.05
C LEU A 170 2.61 -0.01 6.90
N THR A 171 2.78 -1.20 7.50
CA THR A 171 3.86 -1.50 8.45
C THR A 171 4.88 -2.47 7.87
N PHE A 172 6.16 -2.23 8.13
CA PHE A 172 7.26 -3.15 7.82
C PHE A 172 8.15 -3.31 9.06
N GLN A 173 8.57 -4.53 9.35
CA GLN A 173 9.42 -4.86 10.50
C GLN A 173 10.60 -5.71 10.03
N ILE A 174 11.82 -5.36 10.47
CA ILE A 174 13.07 -5.99 10.00
C ILE A 174 13.47 -7.22 10.83
N ASP A 175 13.08 -7.29 12.10
CA ASP A 175 13.36 -8.40 13.01
C ASP A 175 12.05 -9.06 13.46
N ASN A 176 11.99 -10.37 13.59
CA ASN A 176 10.83 -11.09 14.14
C ASN A 176 11.07 -11.48 15.59
#